data_AF-A0A925RVP9-F1
#
_entry.id   AF-A0A925RVP9-F1
#
_cell.length_a   1.000
_cell.length_b   1.000
_cell.length_c   1.000
_cell.angle_alpha   90.00
_cell.angle_beta   90.00
_cell.angle_gamma   90.00
#
_symmetry.space_group_name_H-M   'P 1'
#
loop_
_entity.id
_entity.type
_entity.pdbx_description
1 polymer ?
#
loop_
_entity_poly.entity_id
_entity_poly.type
_entity_poly.pdbx_seq_one_letter_code
_entity_poly.pdbx_strand_id
1 'polypeptide(L)'
;MGKEYRAKVFKSGNSVALRLPKALGVVEGTEMVLREEHSRYTFEPVEKPKRKIDITGFWGKSPWLKPLKPEDREFEERQLDWNGDLLKRDD
;
A
#
# COMPACT_ATOMS: atom_id res chain seq x y z
N MET A 1 7.87 -16.75 -7.04
CA MET A 1 9.25 -16.43 -7.48
C MET A 1 9.17 -15.43 -8.63
N GLY A 2 9.85 -14.29 -8.50
CA GLY A 2 9.92 -13.30 -9.58
C GLY A 2 10.84 -13.78 -10.72
N LYS A 3 10.57 -13.38 -11.96
CA LYS A 3 11.48 -13.63 -13.09
C LYS A 3 12.64 -12.63 -13.02
N GLU A 4 13.87 -13.13 -13.01
CA GLU A 4 15.08 -12.31 -13.10
C GLU A 4 15.41 -12.05 -14.58
N TYR A 5 15.69 -10.79 -14.93
CA TYR A 5 16.11 -10.40 -16.27
C TYR A 5 17.45 -9.70 -16.19
N ARG A 6 18.43 -10.19 -16.96
CA ARG A 6 19.73 -9.53 -17.11
C ARG A 6 19.65 -8.52 -18.25
N ALA A 7 19.97 -7.25 -17.95
CA ALA A 7 19.99 -6.17 -18.92
C ALA A 7 21.27 -5.34 -18.76
N LYS A 8 21.72 -4.75 -19.86
CA LYS A 8 22.87 -3.82 -19.87
C LYS A 8 22.37 -2.38 -19.94
N VAL A 9 23.03 -1.50 -19.19
CA VAL A 9 22.84 -0.06 -19.26
C VAL A 9 23.54 0.47 -20.52
N PHE A 10 22.93 1.41 -21.21
CA PHE A 10 23.49 2.03 -22.41
C PHE A 10 23.31 3.55 -22.40
N LYS A 11 24.16 4.26 -23.14
CA LYS A 11 24.09 5.72 -23.27
C LYS A 11 22.86 6.13 -24.08
N SER A 12 22.14 7.13 -23.58
CA SER A 12 20.98 7.74 -24.24
C SER A 12 21.13 9.27 -24.11
N GLY A 13 21.76 9.90 -25.10
CA GLY A 13 22.09 11.33 -25.06
C GLY A 13 23.05 11.65 -23.90
N ASN A 14 22.64 12.60 -23.05
CA ASN A 14 23.36 12.98 -21.82
C ASN A 14 23.00 12.11 -20.61
N SER A 15 22.23 11.04 -20.82
CA SER A 15 21.74 10.15 -19.76
C SER A 15 22.06 8.70 -20.08
N VAL A 16 21.65 7.80 -19.18
CA VAL A 16 21.72 6.34 -19.38
C VAL A 16 20.32 5.74 -19.33
N ALA A 17 20.15 4.61 -20.01
CA ALA A 17 18.89 3.89 -20.05
C ALA A 17 19.11 2.39 -19.82
N LEU A 18 18.08 1.74 -19.28
CA LEU A 18 18.00 0.29 -19.11
C LEU A 18 16.85 -0.24 -19.99
N ARG A 19 17.09 -1.35 -20.70
CA ARG A 19 16.04 -2.00 -21.49
C ARG A 19 15.14 -2.83 -20.59
N LEU A 20 13.85 -2.50 -20.57
CA LEU A 20 12.83 -3.28 -19.88
C LEU A 20 12.18 -4.26 -20.87
N PRO A 21 12.22 -5.59 -20.61
CA PRO A 21 11.53 -6.56 -21.45
C PRO A 21 10.02 -6.31 -21.52
N LYS A 22 9.42 -6.49 -22.70
CA LYS A 22 7.95 -6.35 -22.91
C LYS A 22 7.12 -7.25 -21.99
N ALA A 23 7.67 -8.39 -21.57
CA ALA A 23 7.04 -9.31 -20.62
C ALA A 23 6.78 -8.69 -19.22
N LEU A 24 7.40 -7.55 -18.90
CA LEU A 24 7.11 -6.80 -17.66
C LEU A 24 5.81 -6.00 -17.72
N GLY A 25 5.20 -5.84 -18.90
CA GLY A 25 3.92 -5.13 -19.05
C GLY A 25 4.00 -3.61 -18.88
N VAL A 26 5.20 -3.03 -18.86
CA VAL A 26 5.37 -1.57 -18.84
C VAL A 26 5.05 -1.01 -20.22
N VAL A 27 4.16 -0.03 -20.29
CA VAL A 27 3.72 0.60 -21.54
C VAL A 27 4.66 1.78 -21.88
N GLU A 28 5.00 1.92 -23.16
CA GLU A 28 5.78 3.05 -23.66
C GLU A 28 5.08 4.38 -23.33
N GLY A 29 5.86 5.40 -22.95
CA GLY A 29 5.34 6.71 -22.53
C GLY A 29 4.79 6.76 -21.10
N THR A 30 4.82 5.66 -20.35
CA THR A 30 4.43 5.67 -18.92
C THR A 30 5.43 6.48 -18.09
N GLU A 31 4.94 7.47 -17.36
CA GLU A 31 5.75 8.23 -16.42
C GLU A 31 6.02 7.42 -15.14
N MET A 32 7.28 7.38 -14.73
CA MET A 32 7.76 6.55 -13.61
C MET A 32 8.52 7.40 -12.59
N VAL A 33 8.30 7.11 -11.31
CA VAL A 33 9.16 7.58 -10.22
C VAL A 33 10.33 6.62 -10.09
N LEU A 34 11.56 7.13 -10.25
CA LEU A 34 12.80 6.41 -9.97
C LEU A 34 13.29 6.75 -8.57
N ARG A 35 13.50 5.74 -7.71
CA ARG A 35 14.16 5.89 -6.41
C ARG A 35 15.43 5.04 -6.36
N GLU A 36 16.49 5.63 -5.84
CA GLU A 36 17.74 4.94 -5.51
C GLU A 36 17.83 4.82 -3.99
N GLU A 37 17.97 3.59 -3.50
CA GLU A 37 18.13 3.29 -2.09
C GLU A 37 19.14 2.16 -1.93
N HIS A 38 20.25 2.40 -1.22
CA HIS A 38 21.27 1.39 -0.94
C HIS A 38 21.73 0.62 -2.19
N SER A 39 22.01 1.34 -3.29
CA SER A 39 22.39 0.73 -4.58
C SER A 39 21.31 -0.14 -5.24
N ARG A 40 20.05 -0.03 -4.80
CA ARG A 40 18.88 -0.60 -5.45
C ARG A 40 18.08 0.49 -6.12
N TYR A 41 17.81 0.32 -7.41
CA TYR A 41 16.90 1.17 -8.16
C TYR A 41 15.50 0.57 -8.15
N THR A 42 14.52 1.35 -7.73
CA THR A 42 13.10 0.97 -7.75
C THR A 42 12.34 1.96 -8.63
N PHE A 43 11.49 1.44 -9.51
CA PHE A 43 10.64 2.23 -10.39
C PHE A 43 9.18 1.89 -10.15
N GLU A 44 8.35 2.92 -10.00
CA GLU A 44 6.91 2.78 -9.82
C GLU A 44 6.17 3.78 -10.72
N PRO A 45 5.01 3.44 -11.30
CA PRO A 45 4.20 4.41 -12.04
C PRO A 45 3.83 5.60 -11.15
N VAL A 46 3.90 6.81 -11.71
CA VAL A 46 3.46 8.04 -11.02
C VAL A 46 1.98 7.95 -10.68
N GLU A 47 1.16 7.63 -11.68
CA GLU A 47 -0.26 7.36 -11.49
C GLU A 47 -0.46 5.89 -11.11
N LYS A 48 -0.47 5.62 -9.80
CA LYS A 48 -0.88 4.31 -9.31
C LYS A 48 -2.40 4.19 -9.46
N PRO A 49 -2.93 3.17 -10.18
CA PRO A 49 -4.36 2.91 -10.15
C PRO A 49 -4.76 2.70 -8.68
N LYS A 50 -5.77 3.46 -8.22
CA LYS A 50 -6.25 3.34 -6.84
C LYS A 50 -6.50 1.87 -6.54
N ARG A 51 -5.85 1.32 -5.52
CA ARG A 51 -6.11 -0.04 -5.04
C ARG A 51 -7.57 -0.09 -4.61
N LYS A 52 -8.44 -0.58 -5.49
CA LYS A 52 -9.84 -0.84 -5.13
C LYS A 52 -9.84 -2.10 -4.29
N ILE A 53 -10.49 -2.02 -3.13
CA ILE A 53 -10.83 -3.23 -2.37
C ILE A 53 -11.82 -4.01 -3.23
N ASP A 54 -11.51 -5.28 -3.51
CA ASP A 54 -12.46 -6.15 -4.17
C ASP A 54 -13.57 -6.49 -3.18
N ILE A 55 -14.71 -5.81 -3.33
CA ILE A 55 -15.89 -5.98 -2.49
C ILE A 55 -16.75 -7.16 -2.94
N THR A 56 -16.49 -7.78 -4.10
CA THR A 56 -17.37 -8.81 -4.70
C THR A 56 -17.60 -10.00 -3.75
N GLY A 57 -16.58 -10.35 -2.95
CA GLY A 57 -16.64 -11.49 -2.03
C GLY A 57 -17.44 -11.26 -0.74
N PHE A 58 -17.75 -10.02 -0.38
CA PHE A 58 -18.42 -9.70 0.89
C PHE A 58 -19.52 -8.63 0.80
N TRP A 59 -19.68 -8.00 -0.35
CA TRP A 59 -20.77 -7.06 -0.59
C TRP A 59 -22.11 -7.77 -0.37
N GLY A 60 -22.91 -7.23 0.55
CA GLY A 60 -24.23 -7.79 0.88
C GLY A 60 -24.23 -9.04 1.77
N LYS A 61 -23.09 -9.47 2.34
CA LYS A 61 -23.06 -10.61 3.28
C LYS A 61 -23.61 -10.31 4.68
N SER A 62 -23.79 -9.04 5.03
CA SER A 62 -24.33 -8.62 6.33
C SER A 62 -25.50 -7.64 6.16
N PRO A 63 -26.62 -8.04 5.54
CA PRO A 63 -27.78 -7.17 5.30
C PRO A 63 -28.50 -6.76 6.59
N TRP A 64 -28.28 -7.50 7.69
CA TRP A 64 -28.81 -7.19 9.02
C TRP A 64 -27.97 -6.14 9.77
N LEU A 65 -26.76 -5.81 9.28
CA LEU A 65 -25.89 -4.84 9.92
C LEU A 65 -26.48 -3.44 9.74
N LYS A 66 -26.84 -2.79 10.84
CA LYS A 66 -27.32 -1.41 10.84
C LYS A 66 -26.21 -0.48 11.33
N PRO A 67 -26.09 0.74 10.80
CA PRO A 67 -25.20 1.74 11.37
C PRO A 67 -25.49 1.95 12.85
N LEU A 68 -24.45 2.04 13.68
CA LEU A 68 -24.58 2.42 15.08
C LEU A 68 -25.24 3.79 15.19
N LYS A 69 -26.17 3.95 16.12
CA LYS A 69 -26.74 5.27 16.43
C LYS A 69 -25.65 6.17 17.01
N PRO A 70 -25.77 7.50 16.94
CA PRO A 70 -24.78 8.41 17.50
C PRO A 70 -24.45 8.10 18.96
N GLU A 71 -25.45 7.73 19.76
CA GLU A 71 -25.32 7.44 21.19
C GLU A 71 -24.53 6.15 21.45
N ASP A 72 -24.67 5.14 20.57
CA ASP A 72 -23.94 3.87 20.67
C ASP A 72 -22.44 4.01 20.28
N ARG A 73 -22.02 5.19 19.81
CA ARG A 73 -20.62 5.49 19.45
C ARG A 73 -19.86 6.17 20.59
N GLU A 74 -20.56 6.56 21.66
CA GLU A 74 -19.95 7.08 22.85
C GLU A 74 -19.33 5.92 23.63
N PHE A 75 -18.04 6.03 23.91
CA PHE A 75 -17.33 5.07 24.75
C PHE A 75 -17.20 5.68 26.15
N GLU A 76 -17.48 4.89 27.17
CA GLU A 76 -17.07 5.25 28.53
C GLU A 76 -15.54 5.34 28.58
N GLU A 77 -15.03 6.44 29.11
CA GLU A 77 -13.59 6.62 29.29
C GLU A 77 -13.11 5.61 30.34
N ARG A 78 -12.51 4.51 29.87
CA ARG A 78 -11.80 3.59 30.75
C ARG A 78 -10.62 4.32 31.38
N GLN A 79 -10.36 4.05 32.65
CA GLN A 79 -9.17 4.57 33.30
C GLN A 79 -7.93 4.06 32.54
N LEU A 80 -7.13 5.00 32.03
CA LEU A 80 -5.88 4.70 31.35
C LEU A 80 -4.75 4.85 32.35
N ASP A 81 -3.95 3.81 32.50
CA ASP A 81 -2.73 3.87 33.28
C ASP A 81 -1.60 4.48 32.44
N TRP A 82 -1.47 5.80 32.57
CA TRP A 82 -0.43 6.56 31.88
C TRP A 82 0.95 6.44 32.54
N ASN A 83 1.02 5.95 33.78
CA ASN A 83 2.22 5.96 34.62
C ASN A 83 2.80 4.57 34.93
N GLY A 84 2.09 3.49 34.57
CA GLY A 84 2.48 2.10 34.87
C GLY A 84 1.96 1.58 36.23
N ASP A 85 1.02 2.31 36.84
CA ASP A 85 0.34 1.92 38.08
C ASP A 85 -0.82 0.97 37.77
N LEU A 86 -0.70 -0.29 38.22
CA LEU A 86 -1.71 -1.33 38.02
C LEU A 86 -3.13 -0.83 38.35
N LEU A 87 -3.97 -0.72 37.32
CA LEU A 87 -5.39 -0.39 37.47
C LEU A 87 -6.06 -1.42 38.38
N LYS A 88 -6.95 -0.94 39.25
CA LYS A 88 -7.81 -1.84 40.04
C LYS A 88 -8.57 -2.74 39.08
N ARG A 89 -8.44 -4.06 39.31
CA ARG A 89 -9.30 -5.06 38.68
C ARG A 89 -10.55 -5.14 39.55
N ASP A 90 -11.71 -5.04 38.95
CA ASP A 90 -12.95 -5.41 39.63
C ASP A 90 -12.93 -6.94 39.84
N ASP A 91 -13.15 -7.36 41.09
CA ASP A 91 -13.23 -8.77 41.51
C ASP A 91 -14.53 -9.45 41.05
#